data_AF-A0A8S8YMC8-F1
#
_entry.id   AF-A0A8S8YMC8-F1
#
_cell.length_a   1.000
_cell.length_b   1.000
_cell.length_c   1.000
_cell.angle_alpha   90.00
_cell.angle_beta   90.00
_cell.angle_gamma   90.00
#
_symmetry.space_group_name_H-M   'P 1'
#
loop_
_entity.id
_entity.type
_entity.pdbx_description
1 polymer ?
#
loop_
_entity_poly.entity_id
_entity_poly.type
_entity_poly.pdbx_seq_one_letter_code
_entity_poly.pdbx_strand_id
1 'polypeptide(L)'
;MEGVFSVVCSEDFARKNELQPMARIVSAATTGCPPELMGLGPVSSTRLALDRAGWDSNEIDVFELNEAFSSQSIACIRELGLNPEIVNIDGGALSIGHPLGASGARIACKAASILSREGGKKALASMCIGGGMGISIAMESL
;
A
#
# COMPACT_ATOMS: atom_id res chain seq x y z
N MET A 1 3.59 6.27 16.82
CA MET A 1 3.53 7.45 15.93
C MET A 1 2.07 7.88 15.81
N GLU A 2 1.73 9.12 16.13
CA GLU A 2 0.33 9.60 16.22
C GLU A 2 -0.18 10.33 14.96
N GLY A 3 0.69 10.58 13.97
CA GLY A 3 0.32 11.32 12.76
C GLY A 3 1.26 11.07 11.59
N VAL A 4 0.79 11.45 10.40
CA VAL A 4 1.51 11.37 9.12
C VAL A 4 1.27 12.65 8.35
N PHE A 5 2.28 13.13 7.64
CA PHE A 5 2.15 14.23 6.71
C PHE A 5 2.54 13.75 5.30
N SER A 6 1.72 14.10 4.32
CA SER A 6 1.92 13.74 2.92
C SER A 6 1.51 14.90 2.03
N VAL A 7 2.26 15.15 0.96
CA VAL A 7 1.91 16.11 -0.08
C VAL A 7 1.68 15.35 -1.38
N VAL A 8 0.52 15.58 -2.00
CA VAL A 8 0.18 15.04 -3.33
C VAL A 8 -0.05 16.23 -4.25
N CYS A 9 0.60 16.23 -5.40
CA CYS A 9 0.47 17.25 -6.41
C CYS A 9 0.63 16.65 -7.82
N SER A 10 0.33 17.42 -8.86
CA SER A 10 0.62 16.99 -10.22
C SER A 10 2.12 17.01 -10.49
N GLU A 11 2.56 16.19 -11.45
CA GLU A 11 3.96 16.17 -11.88
C GLU A 11 4.41 17.57 -12.39
N ASP A 12 3.55 18.26 -13.16
CA ASP A 12 3.82 19.62 -13.63
C ASP A 12 4.03 20.61 -12.47
N PHE A 13 3.23 20.51 -11.41
CA PHE A 13 3.39 21.35 -10.23
C PHE A 13 4.70 21.04 -9.51
N ALA A 14 5.04 19.77 -9.36
CA ALA A 14 6.31 19.37 -8.75
C ALA A 14 7.51 19.90 -9.56
N ARG A 15 7.50 19.72 -10.89
CA ARG A 15 8.53 20.24 -11.80
C ARG A 15 8.65 21.76 -11.72
N LYS A 16 7.52 22.48 -11.76
CA LYS A 16 7.48 23.95 -11.70
C LYS A 16 8.02 24.53 -10.38
N ASN A 17 7.90 23.78 -9.28
CA ASN A 17 8.33 24.22 -7.95
C ASN A 17 9.58 23.48 -7.46
N GLU A 18 10.32 22.81 -8.36
CA GLU A 18 11.58 22.11 -8.05
C GLU A 18 11.46 21.09 -6.90
N LEU A 19 10.27 20.49 -6.73
CA LEU A 19 10.03 19.44 -5.74
C LEU A 19 10.62 18.13 -6.26
N GLN A 20 11.15 17.32 -5.34
CA GLN A 20 11.66 15.97 -5.61
C GLN A 20 10.59 14.96 -5.14
N PRO A 21 9.71 14.46 -6.01
CA PRO A 21 8.67 13.54 -5.57
C PRO A 21 9.27 12.16 -5.30
N MET A 22 8.73 11.47 -4.31
CA MET A 22 9.26 10.16 -3.90
C MET A 22 8.70 9.01 -4.75
N ALA A 23 7.50 9.19 -5.31
CA ALA A 23 6.83 8.20 -6.15
C ALA A 23 5.71 8.87 -6.95
N ARG A 24 5.28 8.20 -8.02
CA ARG A 24 4.10 8.54 -8.83
C ARG A 24 2.96 7.57 -8.50
N ILE A 25 1.75 8.09 -8.25
CA ILE A 25 0.56 7.25 -8.08
C ILE A 25 0.11 6.77 -9.46
N VAL A 26 0.00 5.45 -9.64
CA VAL A 26 -0.37 4.82 -10.92
C VAL A 26 -1.84 4.43 -10.92
N SER A 27 -2.29 3.78 -9.85
CA SER A 27 -3.68 3.38 -9.69
C SER A 27 -4.06 3.33 -8.22
N ALA A 28 -5.36 3.38 -7.97
CA ALA A 28 -5.94 3.06 -6.67
C ALA A 28 -7.24 2.29 -6.88
N ALA A 29 -7.60 1.44 -5.93
CA ALA A 29 -8.83 0.67 -5.96
C ALA A 29 -9.39 0.46 -4.55
N THR A 30 -10.72 0.53 -4.46
CA THR A 30 -11.49 0.18 -3.28
C THR A 30 -12.53 -0.85 -3.68
N THR A 31 -12.68 -1.90 -2.87
CA THR A 31 -13.61 -3.01 -3.11
C THR A 31 -14.33 -3.40 -1.83
N GLY A 32 -15.49 -4.03 -1.98
CA GLY A 32 -16.27 -4.61 -0.89
C GLY A 32 -16.06 -6.11 -0.73
N CYS A 33 -16.28 -6.63 0.47
CA CYS A 33 -16.30 -8.05 0.83
C CYS A 33 -17.31 -8.26 1.99
N PRO A 34 -17.69 -9.51 2.30
CA PRO A 34 -18.54 -9.78 3.46
C PRO A 34 -17.93 -9.20 4.76
N PRO A 35 -18.71 -8.52 5.62
CA PRO A 35 -18.19 -7.89 6.83
C PRO A 35 -17.45 -8.85 7.77
N GLU A 36 -17.92 -10.10 7.88
CA GLU A 36 -17.29 -11.17 8.66
C GLU A 36 -15.92 -11.62 8.10
N LEU A 37 -15.65 -11.30 6.83
CA LEU A 37 -14.38 -11.54 6.14
C LEU A 37 -13.59 -10.25 5.88
N MET A 38 -13.88 -9.15 6.58
CA MET A 38 -13.29 -7.83 6.29
C MET A 38 -11.76 -7.83 6.17
N GLY A 39 -11.08 -8.72 6.90
CA GLY A 39 -9.62 -8.85 6.85
C GLY A 39 -9.10 -9.21 5.46
N LEU A 40 -9.91 -9.85 4.61
CA LEU A 40 -9.56 -10.24 3.24
C LEU A 40 -9.82 -9.15 2.19
N GLY A 41 -10.37 -8.01 2.59
CA GLY A 41 -10.56 -6.84 1.71
C GLY A 41 -9.35 -6.53 0.81
N PRO A 42 -8.10 -6.49 1.36
CA PRO A 42 -6.87 -6.28 0.59
C PRO A 42 -6.71 -7.17 -0.63
N VAL A 43 -7.20 -8.41 -0.61
CA VAL A 43 -7.03 -9.34 -1.74
C VAL A 43 -7.72 -8.80 -2.99
N SER A 44 -8.99 -8.43 -2.85
CA SER A 44 -9.79 -7.92 -3.97
C SER A 44 -9.36 -6.53 -4.41
N SER A 45 -9.02 -5.64 -3.48
CA SER A 45 -8.58 -4.28 -3.80
C SER A 45 -7.20 -4.28 -4.48
N THR A 46 -6.29 -5.17 -4.05
CA THR A 46 -4.96 -5.29 -4.64
C THR A 46 -5.05 -5.81 -6.06
N ARG A 47 -5.80 -6.89 -6.32
CA ARG A 47 -6.00 -7.42 -7.67
C ARG A 47 -6.57 -6.36 -8.62
N LEU A 48 -7.54 -5.57 -8.17
CA LEU A 48 -8.12 -4.49 -8.98
C LEU A 48 -7.14 -3.32 -9.19
N ALA A 49 -6.32 -2.97 -8.20
CA ALA A 49 -5.30 -1.92 -8.36
C ALA A 49 -4.22 -2.35 -9.36
N LEU A 50 -3.75 -3.61 -9.28
CA LEU A 50 -2.79 -4.19 -10.21
C LEU A 50 -3.34 -4.23 -11.65
N ASP A 51 -4.58 -4.69 -11.83
CA ASP A 51 -5.27 -4.70 -13.13
C ASP A 51 -5.35 -3.28 -13.73
N ARG A 52 -5.75 -2.28 -12.94
CA ARG A 52 -5.79 -0.86 -13.36
C ARG A 52 -4.42 -0.29 -13.71
N ALA A 53 -3.36 -0.76 -13.05
CA ALA A 53 -1.99 -0.36 -13.33
C ALA A 53 -1.37 -1.14 -14.51
N GLY A 54 -2.00 -2.23 -14.95
CA GLY A 54 -1.44 -3.16 -15.93
C GLY A 54 -0.22 -3.91 -15.40
N TRP A 55 -0.19 -4.23 -14.10
CA TRP A 55 0.94 -4.88 -13.43
C TRP A 55 0.61 -6.31 -13.00
N ASP A 56 1.62 -7.17 -13.00
CA ASP A 56 1.58 -8.45 -12.29
C ASP A 56 2.06 -8.29 -10.84
N SER A 57 1.52 -9.10 -9.94
CA SER A 57 1.94 -9.17 -8.54
C SER A 57 3.44 -9.45 -8.35
N ASN A 58 4.07 -10.17 -9.27
CA ASN A 58 5.49 -10.52 -9.22
C ASN A 58 6.42 -9.36 -9.60
N GLU A 59 5.88 -8.25 -10.12
CA GLU A 59 6.64 -7.06 -10.47
C GLU A 59 6.75 -6.07 -9.30
N ILE A 60 6.09 -6.35 -8.18
CA ILE A 60 6.11 -5.47 -7.01
C ILE A 60 7.42 -5.68 -6.24
N ASP A 61 8.14 -4.59 -6.00
CA ASP A 61 9.40 -4.60 -5.24
C ASP A 61 9.17 -4.33 -3.74
N VAL A 62 8.11 -3.59 -3.41
CA VAL A 62 7.78 -3.17 -2.03
C VAL A 62 6.29 -3.29 -1.79
N PHE A 63 5.89 -4.02 -0.75
CA PHE A 63 4.48 -4.17 -0.39
C PHE A 63 4.24 -3.78 1.08
N GLU A 64 3.55 -2.66 1.31
CA GLU A 64 3.10 -2.30 2.66
C GLU A 64 1.66 -2.77 2.89
N LEU A 65 1.51 -3.87 3.62
CA LEU A 65 0.21 -4.41 4.02
C LEU A 65 -0.08 -4.00 5.46
N ASN A 66 -1.17 -3.28 5.69
CA ASN A 66 -1.58 -2.97 7.06
C ASN A 66 -1.87 -4.27 7.84
N GLU A 67 -1.17 -4.44 8.96
CA GLU A 67 -1.30 -5.59 9.85
C GLU A 67 -2.31 -5.28 10.96
N ALA A 68 -3.60 -5.19 10.61
CA ALA A 68 -4.63 -5.05 11.64
C ALA A 68 -4.61 -6.28 12.58
N PHE A 69 -4.39 -7.46 11.99
CA PHE A 69 -4.16 -8.71 12.69
C PHE A 69 -3.18 -9.59 11.92
N SER A 70 -2.39 -10.41 12.62
CA SER A 70 -1.45 -11.35 11.98
C SER A 70 -2.17 -12.38 11.09
N SER A 71 -3.33 -12.88 11.54
CA SER A 71 -4.16 -13.82 10.79
C SER A 71 -4.60 -13.27 9.43
N GLN A 72 -5.07 -12.02 9.41
CA GLN A 72 -5.46 -11.31 8.19
C GLN A 72 -4.25 -11.10 7.27
N SER A 73 -3.13 -10.65 7.82
CA SER A 73 -1.93 -10.35 7.02
C SER A 73 -1.42 -11.61 6.30
N ILE A 74 -1.26 -12.71 7.04
CA ILE A 74 -0.82 -14.00 6.50
C ILE A 74 -1.79 -14.52 5.44
N ALA A 75 -3.10 -14.39 5.66
CA ALA A 75 -4.11 -14.81 4.68
C ALA A 75 -3.99 -13.99 3.38
N CYS A 76 -3.86 -12.67 3.47
CA CYS A 76 -3.72 -11.81 2.29
C CYS A 76 -2.45 -12.12 1.50
N ILE A 77 -1.31 -12.30 2.18
CA ILE A 77 -0.03 -12.65 1.54
C ILE A 77 -0.16 -13.94 0.74
N ARG A 78 -0.77 -14.97 1.33
CA ARG A 78 -0.99 -16.27 0.66
C ARG A 78 -1.93 -16.16 -0.53
N GLU A 79 -3.08 -15.50 -0.37
CA GLU A 79 -4.09 -15.35 -1.42
C GLU A 79 -3.62 -14.49 -2.59
N LEU A 80 -2.72 -13.55 -2.34
CA LEU A 80 -2.10 -12.71 -3.37
C LEU A 80 -0.83 -13.33 -3.96
N GLY A 81 -0.34 -14.45 -3.41
CA GLY A 81 0.89 -15.10 -3.88
C GLY A 81 2.14 -14.22 -3.72
N LEU A 82 2.15 -13.32 -2.73
CA LEU A 82 3.24 -12.37 -2.55
C LEU A 82 4.50 -13.06 -2.02
N ASN A 83 5.66 -12.58 -2.46
CA ASN A 83 6.93 -12.88 -1.81
C ASN A 83 6.94 -12.23 -0.40
N PRO A 84 7.06 -13.00 0.70
CA PRO A 84 7.06 -12.40 2.04
C PRO A 84 8.21 -11.41 2.29
N GLU A 85 9.34 -11.57 1.59
CA GLU A 85 10.54 -10.75 1.78
C GLU A 85 10.38 -9.29 1.32
N ILE A 86 9.35 -8.99 0.51
CA ILE A 86 9.03 -7.62 0.07
C ILE A 86 7.93 -6.97 0.93
N VAL A 87 7.31 -7.75 1.83
CA VAL A 87 6.14 -7.31 2.61
C VAL A 87 6.60 -6.73 3.94
N ASN A 88 6.25 -5.47 4.22
CA ASN A 88 6.52 -4.80 5.49
C ASN A 88 7.97 -4.94 5.97
N ILE A 89 8.96 -4.68 5.11
CA ILE A 89 10.37 -5.00 5.35
C ILE A 89 10.98 -4.31 6.59
N ASP A 90 10.39 -3.18 7.02
CA ASP A 90 10.79 -2.44 8.21
C ASP A 90 9.83 -2.68 9.40
N GLY A 91 8.97 -3.69 9.31
CA GLY A 91 7.89 -3.98 10.25
C GLY A 91 6.59 -3.23 9.95
N GLY A 92 5.46 -3.78 10.41
CA GLY A 92 4.13 -3.25 10.13
C GLY A 92 3.39 -2.71 11.36
N ALA A 93 2.06 -2.70 11.28
CA ALA A 93 1.21 -2.10 12.30
C ALA A 93 1.23 -2.85 13.65
N LEU A 94 1.61 -4.14 13.66
CA LEU A 94 1.77 -4.91 14.90
C LEU A 94 2.88 -4.35 15.81
N SER A 95 3.94 -3.78 15.23
CA SER A 95 5.04 -3.18 15.98
C SER A 95 4.93 -1.65 16.08
N ILE A 96 4.50 -0.98 15.00
CA ILE A 96 4.51 0.49 14.88
C ILE A 96 3.21 1.12 15.40
N GLY A 97 2.13 0.33 15.46
CA GLY A 97 0.78 0.75 15.82
C GLY A 97 -0.09 1.16 14.62
N HIS A 98 -1.40 1.28 14.90
CA HIS A 98 -2.43 1.53 13.90
C HIS A 98 -3.27 2.78 14.25
N PRO A 99 -2.76 4.01 13.99
CA PRO A 99 -3.54 5.22 14.16
C PRO A 99 -4.59 5.28 13.04
N LEU A 100 -5.80 4.76 13.31
CA LEU A 100 -6.86 4.44 12.34
C LEU A 100 -6.89 5.36 11.09
N GLY A 101 -7.23 6.63 11.27
CA GLY A 101 -7.36 7.58 10.15
C GLY A 101 -6.05 7.94 9.44
N ALA A 102 -4.91 7.81 10.11
CA ALA A 102 -3.59 8.11 9.53
C ALA A 102 -2.92 6.87 8.91
N SER A 103 -3.44 5.66 9.13
CA SER A 103 -2.75 4.42 8.77
C SER A 103 -2.59 4.21 7.28
N GLY A 104 -3.61 4.59 6.47
CA GLY A 104 -3.51 4.53 5.01
C GLY A 104 -2.40 5.43 4.46
N ALA A 105 -2.32 6.68 4.94
CA ALA A 105 -1.23 7.58 4.59
C ALA A 105 0.13 7.07 5.08
N ARG A 106 0.18 6.48 6.29
CA ARG A 106 1.40 5.90 6.86
C ARG A 106 1.99 4.85 5.94
N ILE A 107 1.21 3.83 5.57
CA ILE A 107 1.69 2.72 4.74
C ILE A 107 2.04 3.17 3.33
N ALA A 108 1.28 4.10 2.75
CA ALA A 108 1.57 4.63 1.42
C ALA A 108 2.89 5.43 1.41
N CYS A 109 3.07 6.34 2.37
CA CYS A 109 4.31 7.11 2.48
C CYS A 109 5.51 6.22 2.82
N LYS A 110 5.30 5.20 3.65
CA LYS A 110 6.34 4.23 3.98
C LYS A 110 6.76 3.42 2.76
N ALA A 111 5.81 2.93 1.98
CA ALA A 111 6.07 2.21 0.73
C ALA A 111 6.87 3.08 -0.26
N ALA A 112 6.47 4.35 -0.46
CA ALA A 112 7.21 5.29 -1.31
C ALA A 112 8.62 5.58 -0.78
N SER A 113 8.78 5.71 0.54
CA SER A 113 10.09 5.92 1.18
C SER A 113 11.01 4.73 1.04
N ILE A 114 10.49 3.51 1.19
CA ILE A 114 11.27 2.28 1.00
C ILE A 114 11.62 2.13 -0.49
N LEU A 115 10.67 2.35 -1.40
CA LEU A 115 10.91 2.26 -2.84
C LEU A 115 12.08 3.14 -3.27
N SER A 116 12.09 4.39 -2.80
CA SER A 116 13.20 5.32 -3.04
C SER A 116 14.50 4.87 -2.35
N ARG A 117 14.45 4.35 -1.12
CA ARG A 117 15.63 3.89 -0.37
C ARG A 117 16.30 2.68 -1.03
N GLU A 118 15.51 1.71 -1.50
CA GLU A 118 15.99 0.45 -2.08
C GLU A 118 16.23 0.53 -3.59
N GLY A 119 15.86 1.65 -4.23
CA GLY A 119 15.97 1.81 -5.69
C GLY A 119 15.03 0.87 -6.47
N GLY A 120 13.91 0.49 -5.86
CA GLY A 120 12.88 -0.31 -6.53
C GLY A 120 12.05 0.52 -7.52
N LYS A 121 11.25 -0.16 -8.33
CA LYS A 121 10.43 0.47 -9.39
C LYS A 121 8.96 0.51 -9.07
N LYS A 122 8.40 -0.52 -8.43
CA LYS A 122 6.97 -0.63 -8.14
C LYS A 122 6.71 -0.93 -6.67
N ALA A 123 5.85 -0.13 -6.07
CA ALA A 123 5.36 -0.32 -4.70
C ALA A 123 3.84 -0.42 -4.68
N LEU A 124 3.32 -1.16 -3.69
CA LEU A 124 1.90 -1.22 -3.40
C LEU A 124 1.66 -1.09 -1.91
N ALA A 125 0.66 -0.30 -1.52
CA ALA A 125 0.19 -0.25 -0.14
C ALA A 125 -1.29 -0.65 -0.08
N SER A 126 -1.66 -1.44 0.93
CA SER A 126 -3.00 -2.03 1.02
C SER A 126 -3.48 -2.20 2.46
N MET A 127 -4.77 -2.00 2.71
CA MET A 127 -5.36 -2.20 4.04
C MET A 127 -6.82 -2.70 3.99
N CYS A 128 -7.18 -3.50 4.99
CA CYS A 128 -8.56 -3.84 5.28
C CYS A 128 -9.28 -2.67 5.94
N ILE A 129 -10.60 -2.63 5.84
CA ILE A 129 -11.46 -1.59 6.40
C ILE A 129 -12.65 -2.25 7.08
N GLY A 130 -12.96 -1.79 8.30
CA GLY A 130 -14.12 -2.21 9.06
C GLY A 130 -15.41 -2.10 8.25
N GLY A 131 -16.32 -3.07 8.40
CA GLY A 131 -17.54 -3.13 7.61
C GLY A 131 -17.42 -3.85 6.27
N GLY A 132 -16.27 -4.47 5.98
CA GLY A 132 -16.10 -5.35 4.82
C GLY A 132 -15.61 -4.63 3.57
N MET A 133 -14.50 -3.88 3.66
CA MET A 133 -13.89 -3.27 2.48
C MET A 133 -12.37 -3.43 2.49
N GLY A 134 -11.76 -3.24 1.33
CA GLY A 134 -10.31 -3.10 1.15
C GLY A 134 -9.98 -1.90 0.28
N ILE A 135 -8.81 -1.31 0.50
CA ILE A 135 -8.26 -0.26 -0.34
C ILE A 135 -6.79 -0.54 -0.65
N SER A 136 -6.39 -0.26 -1.89
CA SER A 136 -5.02 -0.43 -2.37
C SER A 136 -4.60 0.74 -3.25
N ILE A 137 -3.32 1.12 -3.17
CA ILE A 137 -2.69 2.14 -4.01
C ILE A 137 -1.40 1.60 -4.60
N ALA A 138 -1.27 1.69 -5.92
CA ALA A 138 -0.08 1.31 -6.67
C ALA A 138 0.74 2.55 -7.01
N MET A 139 2.03 2.51 -6.74
CA MET A 139 2.96 3.63 -6.91
C MET A 139 4.24 3.15 -7.60
N GLU A 140 4.86 4.00 -8.41
CA GLU A 140 6.15 3.70 -9.04
C GLU A 140 7.19 4.79 -8.78
N SER A 141 8.46 4.42 -8.96
CA SER A 141 9.57 5.38 -9.00
C SER A 141 9.43 6.32 -10.21
N LEU A 142 9.93 7.54 -10.09
CA LEU A 142 10.02 8.53 -11.18
C LEU A 142 11.26 8.35 -12.06
#